data_AF-B0FRH9-F1
#
_entry.id   AF-B0FRH9-F1
#
_cell.length_a   1.000
_cell.length_b   1.000
_cell.length_c   1.000
_cell.angle_alpha   90.00
_cell.angle_beta   90.00
_cell.angle_gamma   90.00
#
_symmetry.space_group_name_H-M   'P 1'
#
loop_
_entity.id
_entity.type
_entity.pdbx_description
1 polymer ?
#
loop_
_entity_poly.entity_id
_entity_poly.type
_entity_poly.pdbx_seq_one_letter_code
_entity_poly.pdbx_strand_id
1 'polypeptide(L)'
;SAGVASPSDIKGKYVKEVEVKNGVVTATMKSDGVNKEIQGKKLSLWAKRQDGSVKWFCGQPVTRDNAKADNDDVTDDKNNNGIDTKHLPSTCRDKHDAT
;
A
#
# COMPACT_ATOMS: atom_id res chain seq x y z
N SER A 1 4.51 17.30 -5.09
CA SER A 1 3.21 16.64 -5.20
C SER A 1 3.09 16.08 -6.61
N ALA A 2 2.76 14.80 -6.79
CA ALA A 2 2.63 14.15 -8.11
C ALA A 2 1.32 14.54 -8.84
N GLY A 3 0.69 15.68 -8.49
CA GLY A 3 -0.61 16.09 -9.04
C GLY A 3 -1.79 15.22 -8.60
N VAL A 4 -1.59 14.36 -7.59
CA VAL A 4 -2.62 13.47 -7.05
C VAL A 4 -3.48 14.23 -6.02
N ALA A 5 -4.77 13.91 -5.95
CA ALA A 5 -5.69 14.48 -4.96
C ALA A 5 -5.17 14.25 -3.53
N SER A 6 -5.58 15.11 -2.59
CA SER A 6 -5.16 14.98 -1.19
C SER A 6 -5.61 13.63 -0.63
N PRO A 7 -4.87 13.01 0.32
CA PRO A 7 -5.18 11.66 0.79
C PRO A 7 -6.63 11.48 1.28
N SER A 8 -7.17 12.48 1.97
CA SER A 8 -8.55 12.51 2.49
C SER A 8 -9.63 12.63 1.42
N ASP A 9 -9.26 13.07 0.21
CA ASP A 9 -10.18 13.24 -0.90
C ASP A 9 -10.39 11.91 -1.65
N ILE A 10 -9.43 10.98 -1.55
CA ILE A 10 -9.48 9.65 -2.16
C ILE A 10 -10.07 8.66 -1.16
N LYS A 11 -11.39 8.55 -1.14
CA LYS A 11 -12.16 7.71 -0.22
C LYS A 11 -13.25 6.93 -0.93
N GLY A 12 -13.75 5.88 -0.29
CA GLY A 12 -14.78 5.01 -0.87
C GLY A 12 -15.74 4.46 0.17
N LYS A 13 -16.57 3.48 -0.23
CA LYS A 13 -17.51 2.83 0.68
C LYS A 13 -16.80 2.26 1.92
N TYR A 14 -15.67 1.59 1.71
CA TYR A 14 -14.90 0.89 2.76
C TYR A 14 -13.50 1.50 3.04
N VAL A 15 -13.06 2.43 2.19
CA VAL A 15 -11.74 3.08 2.27
C VAL A 15 -11.90 4.46 2.88
N LYS A 16 -11.09 4.75 3.91
CA LYS A 16 -11.04 6.03 4.60
C LYS A 16 -10.25 7.07 3.81
N GLU A 17 -9.06 6.69 3.35
CA GLU A 17 -8.11 7.54 2.63
C GLU A 17 -7.12 6.68 1.85
N VAL A 18 -6.48 7.29 0.85
CA VAL A 18 -5.36 6.71 0.11
C VAL A 18 -4.22 7.70 0.08
N GLU A 19 -3.08 7.33 0.66
CA GLU A 19 -1.88 8.15 0.69
C GLU A 19 -0.87 7.65 -0.34
N VAL A 20 -0.20 8.57 -1.05
CA VAL A 20 0.93 8.24 -1.92
C VAL A 20 2.19 8.86 -1.34
N LYS A 21 3.14 8.02 -0.93
CA LYS A 21 4.43 8.45 -0.37
C LYS A 21 5.57 7.72 -1.05
N ASN A 22 6.46 8.47 -1.68
CA ASN A 22 7.63 7.94 -2.39
C ASN A 22 7.31 6.83 -3.41
N GLY A 23 6.14 6.90 -4.06
CA GLY A 23 5.70 5.89 -5.04
C GLY A 23 5.04 4.64 -4.43
N VAL A 24 4.90 4.57 -3.10
CA VAL A 24 4.05 3.59 -2.43
C VAL A 24 2.66 4.20 -2.24
N VAL A 25 1.63 3.45 -2.63
CA VAL A 25 0.22 3.80 -2.45
C VAL A 25 -0.33 3.00 -1.29
N THR A 26 -0.78 3.65 -0.23
CA THR A 26 -1.30 2.99 0.98
C THR A 26 -2.75 3.35 1.20
N ALA A 27 -3.62 2.34 1.23
CA ALA A 27 -5.04 2.51 1.51
C ALA A 27 -5.34 2.19 2.97
N THR A 28 -6.07 3.07 3.65
CA THR A 28 -6.54 2.85 5.02
C THR A 28 -8.01 2.48 5.01
N MET A 29 -8.37 1.36 5.63
CA MET A 29 -9.77 0.93 5.78
C MET A 29 -10.51 1.81 6.79
N LYS A 30 -11.82 1.98 6.60
CA LYS A 30 -12.67 2.70 7.57
C LYS A 30 -12.69 2.01 8.94
N SER A 31 -13.02 2.78 9.96
CA SER A 31 -13.26 2.27 11.33
C SER A 31 -14.66 1.68 11.51
N ASP A 32 -15.55 1.91 10.56
CA ASP A 32 -16.96 1.51 10.57
C ASP A 32 -17.41 0.96 9.21
N GLY A 33 -18.51 0.21 9.18
CA GLY A 33 -19.06 -0.36 7.95
C GLY A 33 -18.15 -1.39 7.25
N VAL A 34 -17.12 -1.88 7.94
CA VAL A 34 -16.19 -2.94 7.48
C VAL A 34 -16.09 -4.05 8.53
N ASN A 35 -15.52 -5.21 8.15
CA ASN A 35 -15.27 -6.30 9.10
C ASN A 35 -14.38 -5.81 10.27
N LYS A 36 -14.72 -6.22 11.50
CA LYS A 36 -14.01 -5.83 12.73
C LYS A 36 -12.50 -6.11 12.66
N GLU A 37 -12.11 -7.21 12.01
CA GLU A 37 -10.72 -7.61 11.89
C GLU A 37 -9.91 -6.74 10.92
N ILE A 38 -10.55 -5.86 10.13
CA ILE A 38 -9.87 -4.96 9.17
C ILE A 38 -10.09 -3.47 9.44
N GLN A 39 -10.76 -3.11 10.53
CA GLN A 39 -11.03 -1.70 10.87
C GLN A 39 -9.74 -0.91 11.07
N GLY A 40 -9.61 0.21 10.35
CA GLY A 40 -8.42 1.06 10.41
C GLY A 40 -7.12 0.40 9.93
N LYS A 41 -7.20 -0.81 9.36
CA LYS A 41 -6.03 -1.53 8.84
C LYS A 41 -5.64 -1.02 7.46
N LYS A 42 -4.43 -1.39 7.03
CA LYS A 42 -3.84 -0.89 5.80
C LYS A 42 -3.34 -1.99 4.86
N LEU A 43 -3.32 -1.68 3.58
CA LEU A 43 -2.58 -2.40 2.54
C LEU A 43 -1.83 -1.40 1.68
N SER A 44 -0.76 -1.86 1.03
CA SER A 44 0.03 -1.04 0.12
C SER A 44 0.14 -1.66 -1.26
N LEU A 45 0.23 -0.80 -2.27
CA LEU A 45 0.70 -1.11 -3.60
C LEU A 45 2.03 -0.39 -3.83
N TRP A 46 3.00 -1.08 -4.39
CA TRP A 46 4.29 -0.51 -4.75
C TRP A 46 4.77 -1.10 -6.06
N ALA A 47 5.68 -0.40 -6.73
CA ALA A 47 6.22 -0.84 -8.01
C ALA A 47 7.74 -0.92 -7.98
N LYS A 48 8.32 -1.95 -8.60
CA LYS A 48 9.77 -2.05 -8.86
C LYS A 48 10.03 -2.06 -10.37
N ARG A 49 11.14 -1.49 -10.82
CA ARG A 49 11.50 -1.51 -12.25
C ARG A 49 11.90 -2.92 -12.69
N GLN A 50 11.44 -3.31 -13.87
CA GLN A 50 11.80 -4.57 -14.54
C GLN A 50 11.89 -4.35 -16.05
N ASP A 51 13.07 -4.59 -16.63
CA ASP A 51 13.32 -4.63 -18.07
C ASP A 51 12.69 -3.47 -18.86
N GLY A 52 12.88 -2.24 -18.39
CA GLY A 52 12.34 -1.03 -19.03
C GLY A 52 10.86 -0.74 -18.75
N SER A 53 10.23 -1.51 -17.87
CA SER A 53 8.87 -1.31 -17.36
C SER A 53 8.85 -1.27 -15.81
N VAL A 54 7.66 -1.18 -15.21
CA VAL A 54 7.48 -1.38 -13.77
C VAL A 54 6.50 -2.51 -13.50
N LYS A 55 6.85 -3.37 -12.55
CA LYS A 55 5.96 -4.40 -12.01
C LYS A 55 5.38 -3.92 -10.70
N TRP A 56 4.05 -3.98 -10.58
CA TRP A 56 3.33 -3.65 -9.36
C TRP A 56 3.16 -4.87 -8.47
N PHE A 57 3.18 -4.61 -7.18
CA PHE A 57 2.97 -5.57 -6.11
C PHE A 57 1.90 -5.03 -5.17
N CYS A 58 1.24 -5.94 -4.47
CA CYS A 58 0.16 -5.63 -3.54
C CYS A 58 0.28 -6.51 -2.30
N GLY A 59 0.22 -5.91 -1.12
CA GLY A 59 0.40 -6.67 0.12
C GLY A 59 0.21 -5.83 1.38
N GLN A 60 0.81 -6.33 2.45
CA GLN A 60 0.86 -5.61 3.72
C GLN A 60 1.60 -4.26 3.55
N PRO A 61 1.44 -3.33 4.50
CA PRO A 61 2.03 -2.01 4.39
C PRO A 61 3.55 -2.06 4.21
N VAL A 62 4.04 -1.26 3.26
CA VAL A 62 5.48 -1.09 3.01
C VAL A 62 5.81 0.40 2.98
N THR A 63 7.08 0.72 3.15
CA THR A 63 7.61 2.07 2.95
C THR A 63 8.75 2.07 1.94
N ARG A 64 8.96 3.24 1.34
CA ARG A 64 10.13 3.54 0.52
C ARG A 64 10.74 4.82 1.01
N ASP A 65 12.05 4.81 1.26
CA ASP A 65 12.76 5.98 1.81
C ASP A 65 12.86 7.12 0.80
N ASN A 66 13.09 6.79 -0.48
CA ASN A 66 13.27 7.78 -1.53
C ASN A 66 12.54 7.37 -2.82
N ALA A 67 11.74 8.29 -3.36
CA ALA A 67 11.04 8.12 -4.64
C ALA A 67 11.98 7.91 -5.84
N LYS A 68 13.22 8.40 -5.74
CA LYS A 68 14.24 8.33 -6.79
C LYS A 68 15.34 7.30 -6.50
N ALA A 69 15.15 6.39 -5.55
CA ALA A 69 16.13 5.34 -5.30
C ALA A 69 16.30 4.46 -6.56
N ASP A 70 17.56 4.18 -6.91
CA ASP A 70 17.89 3.36 -8.09
C ASP A 70 17.54 1.88 -7.86
N ASN A 71 17.56 1.42 -6.61
CA ASN A 71 17.30 0.02 -6.25
C ASN A 71 15.81 -0.33 -6.09
N ASP A 72 14.89 0.65 -6.17
CA ASP A 72 13.45 0.46 -5.92
C ASP A 72 13.09 -0.28 -4.62
N ASP A 73 14.02 -0.29 -3.66
CA ASP A 73 13.90 -0.98 -2.40
C ASP A 73 12.66 -0.49 -1.64
N VAL A 74 11.91 -1.44 -1.13
CA VAL A 74 10.81 -1.20 -0.20
C VAL A 74 11.05 -2.04 1.04
N THR A 75 10.69 -1.50 2.19
CA THR A 75 10.82 -2.19 3.47
C THR A 75 9.45 -2.45 4.05
N ASP A 76 9.32 -3.53 4.81
CA ASP A 76 8.11 -3.82 5.55
C ASP A 76 7.85 -2.73 6.60
N ASP A 77 6.63 -2.19 6.60
CA ASP A 77 6.21 -1.19 7.57
C ASP A 77 5.59 -1.88 8.80
N LYS A 78 6.47 -2.58 9.53
CA LYS A 78 6.17 -3.54 10.61
C LYS A 78 5.18 -3.07 11.68
N ASN A 79 4.93 -1.76 11.79
CA ASN A 79 4.08 -1.16 12.81
C ASN A 79 2.83 -0.48 12.26
N ASN A 80 2.54 -0.59 10.96
CA ASN A 80 1.51 0.23 10.31
C ASN A 80 0.13 -0.46 10.20
N ASN A 81 -0.17 -1.33 11.17
CA ASN A 81 -1.48 -1.98 11.32
C ASN A 81 -1.96 -2.65 10.02
N GLY A 82 -1.12 -3.49 9.42
CA GLY A 82 -1.43 -4.19 8.18
C GLY A 82 -2.64 -5.11 8.28
N ILE A 83 -3.39 -5.23 7.18
CA ILE A 83 -4.44 -6.25 7.02
C ILE A 83 -3.79 -7.63 7.11
N ASP A 84 -4.40 -8.53 7.88
CA ASP A 84 -3.94 -9.92 7.96
C ASP A 84 -4.07 -10.61 6.60
N THR A 85 -3.08 -11.41 6.23
CA THR A 85 -3.02 -12.03 4.90
C THR A 85 -4.22 -12.92 4.60
N LYS A 86 -4.91 -13.46 5.62
CA LYS A 86 -6.17 -14.21 5.43
C LYS A 86 -7.30 -13.36 4.86
N HIS A 87 -7.29 -12.04 5.09
CA HIS A 87 -8.27 -11.10 4.56
C HIS A 87 -7.85 -10.46 3.23
N LEU A 88 -6.59 -10.63 2.82
CA LEU A 88 -6.13 -10.17 1.53
C LEU A 88 -6.54 -11.16 0.44
N PRO A 89 -6.98 -10.68 -0.75
CA PRO A 89 -7.11 -11.53 -1.93
C PRO A 89 -5.79 -12.25 -2.24
N SER A 90 -5.85 -13.40 -2.90
CA SER A 90 -4.64 -14.17 -3.26
C SER A 90 -3.62 -13.38 -4.07
N THR A 91 -4.09 -12.43 -4.87
CA THR A 91 -3.27 -11.54 -5.71
C THR A 91 -2.70 -10.32 -4.98
N CYS A 92 -2.95 -10.17 -3.68
CA CYS A 92 -2.46 -9.05 -2.87
C CYS A 92 -1.80 -9.55 -1.59
N ARG A 93 -0.90 -10.53 -1.72
CA ARG A 93 -0.14 -11.14 -0.61
C ARG A 93 1.35 -11.11 -0.89
N ASP A 94 1.80 -10.18 -1.72
CA ASP A 94 3.21 -10.02 -2.03
C ASP A 94 3.96 -9.60 -0.76
N LYS A 95 5.15 -10.17 -0.58
CA LYS A 95 6.09 -9.73 0.45
C LYS A 95 6.84 -8.50 -0.08
N HIS A 96 7.31 -7.64 0.81
CA HIS A 96 8.08 -6.44 0.45
C HIS A 96 9.33 -6.76 -0.42
N ASP A 97 9.93 -7.93 -0.21
CA ASP A 97 11.11 -8.44 -0.94
C ASP A 97 10.77 -9.18 -2.24
N ALA A 98 9.50 -9.24 -2.65
CA ALA A 98 9.09 -9.88 -3.90
C ALA A 98 9.78 -9.25 -5.13
N THR A 99 10.13 -10.11 -6.09
CA THR A 99 10.72 -9.77 -7.39
C THR A 99 9.78 -10.19 -8.52
#